data_AF-A0A8C3KVK3-F1
#
_entry.id   AF-A0A8C3KVK3-F1
#
_cell.length_a   1.000
_cell.length_b   1.000
_cell.length_c   1.000
_cell.angle_alpha   90.00
_cell.angle_beta   90.00
_cell.angle_gamma   90.00
#
_symmetry.space_group_name_H-M   'P 1'
#
loop_
_entity.id
_entity.type
_entity.pdbx_description
1 polymer ?
#
loop_
_entity_poly.entity_id
_entity_poly.type
_entity_poly.pdbx_seq_one_letter_code
_entity_poly.pdbx_strand_id
1 'polypeptide(L)'
;MRPRPCWCTSAAAALRLPAIPTKMSSVGQRVHSLSKALGIGWGEWLCLSTLIHHLSIHLMQQIHPVKSMHHDKVKIFAPNIEQRDVVDHLKGSPADEKRNVLVESARLARGNIQDLADLKVGEFDAVIFPGGFGVAKNLCSWAVDGKNCTINEHVNSTLQAFHTAKKPIGLCCISPVLAAKVFPGCEVTVGQDKNIDGRFPDAETASAIAELGCSSA
;
A
#
# COMPACT_ATOMS: atom_id res chain seq x y z
N MET A 1 -13.71 23.46 -17.49
CA MET A 1 -13.21 22.63 -16.37
C MET A 1 -12.30 21.57 -16.97
N ARG A 2 -11.01 21.51 -16.58
CA ARG A 2 -10.08 20.50 -17.12
C ARG A 2 -10.25 19.19 -16.34
N PRO A 3 -10.25 18.02 -16.99
CA PRO A 3 -10.23 16.74 -16.29
C PRO A 3 -8.97 16.64 -15.43
N ARG A 4 -9.12 16.19 -14.17
CA ARG A 4 -7.99 16.03 -13.24
C ARG A 4 -7.06 14.92 -13.77
N PRO A 5 -5.72 15.10 -13.76
CA PRO A 5 -4.80 14.09 -14.27
C PRO A 5 -4.77 12.83 -13.38
N CYS A 6 -4.54 11.68 -14.01
CA CYS A 6 -4.44 10.36 -13.40
C CYS A 6 -3.19 10.25 -12.50
N TRP A 7 -3.37 9.80 -11.25
CA TRP A 7 -2.36 9.73 -10.18
C TRP A 7 -1.40 8.54 -10.30
N CYS A 8 -0.43 8.58 -11.21
CA CYS A 8 0.55 7.50 -11.35
C CYS A 8 2.00 7.98 -11.31
N THR A 9 2.45 8.62 -10.22
CA THR A 9 3.90 8.89 -9.99
C THR A 9 4.36 8.88 -8.51
N SER A 10 3.82 8.01 -7.64
CA SER A 10 4.27 7.94 -6.22
C SER A 10 5.10 6.69 -5.90
N ALA A 11 6.17 6.91 -5.13
CA ALA A 11 7.24 5.97 -4.78
C ALA A 11 6.80 4.79 -3.89
N ALA A 12 7.61 3.73 -3.86
CA ALA A 12 7.49 2.60 -2.95
C ALA A 12 8.32 2.87 -1.67
N ALA A 13 7.69 2.68 -0.49
CA ALA A 13 8.34 2.81 0.81
C ALA A 13 8.58 1.41 1.40
N ALA A 14 9.82 1.16 1.85
CA ALA A 14 10.12 0.08 2.78
C ALA A 14 10.34 0.71 4.15
N LEU A 15 9.60 0.26 5.17
CA LEU A 15 9.76 0.73 6.54
C LEU A 15 11.22 0.52 6.97
N ARG A 16 11.94 1.61 7.29
CA ARG A 16 13.33 1.56 7.71
C ARG A 16 13.40 1.56 9.24
N LEU A 17 14.06 0.56 9.82
CA LEU A 17 14.46 0.55 11.23
C LEU A 17 15.95 0.97 11.34
N PRO A 18 16.36 1.61 12.44
CA PRO A 18 17.60 2.37 12.51
C PRO A 18 18.84 1.47 12.66
N ALA A 19 19.46 1.05 11.55
CA ALA A 19 20.83 0.49 11.55
C ALA A 19 21.50 0.30 10.16
N ILE A 20 21.23 1.08 9.10
CA ILE A 20 21.86 0.85 7.78
C ILE A 20 22.45 2.14 7.16
N PRO A 21 23.73 2.17 6.73
CA PRO A 21 24.41 3.39 6.29
C PRO A 21 23.79 4.08 5.07
N THR A 22 24.05 5.37 4.98
CA THR A 22 23.50 6.35 4.04
C THR A 22 24.36 6.50 2.79
N LYS A 23 23.97 5.86 1.68
CA LYS A 23 24.12 6.36 0.29
C LYS A 23 23.77 5.23 -0.69
N MET A 24 22.56 5.23 -1.23
CA MET A 24 22.19 4.49 -2.44
C MET A 24 21.02 5.20 -3.12
N SER A 25 21.23 5.59 -4.37
CA SER A 25 20.47 6.62 -5.10
C SER A 25 19.21 6.09 -5.80
N SER A 26 18.85 4.82 -5.62
CA SER A 26 17.60 4.27 -6.16
C SER A 26 16.89 3.31 -5.20
N VAL A 27 15.56 3.30 -5.26
CA VAL A 27 14.68 2.43 -4.45
C VAL A 27 15.04 0.95 -4.64
N GLY A 28 15.40 0.54 -5.87
CA GLY A 28 15.83 -0.83 -6.17
C GLY A 28 17.14 -1.24 -5.47
N GLN A 29 18.06 -0.30 -5.29
CA GLN A 29 19.31 -0.55 -4.54
C GLN A 29 19.02 -0.78 -3.05
N ARG A 30 18.08 -0.02 -2.46
CA ARG A 30 17.72 -0.15 -1.04
C ARG A 30 17.09 -1.51 -0.72
N VAL A 31 16.14 -1.97 -1.55
CA VAL A 31 15.49 -3.29 -1.39
C VAL A 31 16.49 -4.43 -1.58
N HIS A 32 17.43 -4.33 -2.53
CA HIS A 32 18.49 -5.33 -2.74
C HIS A 32 19.45 -5.43 -1.54
N SER A 33 19.83 -4.30 -0.93
CA SER A 33 20.68 -4.31 0.27
C SER A 33 19.94 -4.84 1.50
N LEU A 34 18.65 -4.54 1.63
CA LEU A 34 17.81 -4.98 2.75
C LEU A 34 17.63 -6.50 2.73
N SER A 35 17.41 -7.10 1.57
CA SER A 35 17.32 -8.55 1.39
C SER A 35 18.65 -9.26 1.72
N LYS A 36 19.79 -8.70 1.33
CA LYS A 36 21.11 -9.24 1.69
C LYS A 36 21.47 -9.07 3.17
N ALA A 37 21.12 -7.93 3.78
CA ALA A 37 21.43 -7.64 5.17
C ALA A 37 20.58 -8.44 6.17
N LEU A 38 19.37 -8.85 5.77
CA LEU A 38 18.43 -9.56 6.64
C LEU A 38 18.47 -11.09 6.50
N GLY A 39 19.32 -11.65 5.63
CA GLY A 39 19.48 -13.11 5.50
C GLY A 39 18.19 -13.85 5.12
N ILE A 40 17.24 -13.17 4.48
CA ILE A 40 15.89 -13.69 4.20
C ILE A 40 15.99 -14.71 3.04
N GLY A 41 15.76 -15.99 3.35
CA GLY A 41 15.55 -17.05 2.37
C GLY A 41 14.26 -16.84 1.57
N TRP A 42 14.27 -17.30 0.32
CA TRP A 42 13.24 -17.02 -0.69
C TRP A 42 11.90 -17.75 -0.42
N GLY A 43 11.12 -17.24 0.53
CA GLY A 43 9.76 -17.65 0.88
C GLY A 43 8.66 -16.68 0.43
N GLU A 44 7.41 -16.98 0.79
CA GLU A 44 6.14 -16.57 0.18
C GLU A 44 5.70 -15.13 0.55
N TRP A 45 5.06 -14.41 -0.39
CA TRP A 45 4.68 -12.99 -0.23
C TRP A 45 3.16 -12.79 -0.24
N LEU A 46 2.65 -11.82 0.52
CA LEU A 46 1.24 -11.48 0.58
C LEU A 46 0.94 -10.12 -0.09
N CYS A 47 -0.12 -10.03 -0.90
CA CYS A 47 -0.58 -8.78 -1.54
C CYS A 47 -2.05 -8.46 -1.19
N LEU A 48 -2.30 -7.26 -0.63
CA LEU A 48 -3.66 -6.79 -0.27
C LEU A 48 -4.24 -5.88 -1.37
N SER A 49 -4.92 -6.44 -2.36
CA SER A 49 -5.39 -5.68 -3.53
C SER A 49 -6.59 -4.80 -3.21
N THR A 50 -6.53 -3.51 -3.55
CA THR A 50 -7.65 -2.54 -3.44
C THR A 50 -7.92 -1.76 -4.73
N LEU A 51 -7.47 -2.26 -5.88
CA LEU A 51 -7.49 -1.50 -7.13
C LEU A 51 -8.69 -1.87 -8.02
N ILE A 52 -9.52 -0.88 -8.34
CA ILE A 52 -10.37 -0.91 -9.54
C ILE A 52 -9.69 0.01 -10.57
N HIS A 53 -9.09 -0.64 -11.59
CA HIS A 53 -8.50 -0.19 -12.87
C HIS A 53 -7.77 1.18 -12.90
N HIS A 54 -6.46 1.30 -13.12
CA HIS A 54 -5.64 0.75 -14.22
C HIS A 54 -4.17 0.84 -13.78
N LEU A 55 -3.50 -0.29 -13.46
CA LEU A 55 -2.07 -0.58 -13.72
C LEU A 55 -1.52 -1.80 -12.94
N SER A 56 -2.28 -2.47 -12.08
CA SER A 56 -1.67 -3.33 -11.05
C SER A 56 -1.25 -4.72 -11.52
N ILE A 57 -1.83 -5.25 -12.61
CA ILE A 57 -1.36 -6.54 -13.16
C ILE A 57 0.02 -6.34 -13.83
N HIS A 58 0.22 -5.21 -14.51
CA HIS A 58 1.53 -4.89 -15.06
C HIS A 58 2.50 -4.37 -13.99
N LEU A 59 2.07 -3.64 -12.96
CA LEU A 59 3.02 -3.17 -11.92
C LEU A 59 3.52 -4.30 -11.00
N MET A 60 2.72 -5.35 -10.74
CA MET A 60 3.23 -6.59 -10.11
C MET A 60 4.18 -7.37 -11.04
N GLN A 61 4.01 -7.25 -12.36
CA GLN A 61 4.91 -7.86 -13.35
C GLN A 61 6.13 -6.98 -13.71
N GLN A 62 6.08 -5.67 -13.45
CA GLN A 62 7.11 -4.70 -13.81
C GLN A 62 8.05 -4.34 -12.65
N ILE A 63 7.94 -5.02 -11.51
CA ILE A 63 9.10 -5.21 -10.62
C ILE A 63 10.05 -6.21 -11.32
N HIS A 64 10.68 -5.80 -12.42
CA HIS A 64 11.74 -6.58 -13.07
C HIS A 64 13.05 -6.47 -12.27
N PRO A 65 13.85 -7.54 -12.12
CA PRO A 65 13.51 -8.92 -11.80
C PRO A 65 13.96 -9.21 -10.35
N VAL A 66 13.03 -9.35 -9.41
CA VAL A 66 13.29 -10.19 -8.24
C VAL A 66 13.25 -11.63 -8.76
N LYS A 67 14.42 -12.13 -9.15
CA LYS A 67 14.66 -13.46 -9.71
C LYS A 67 13.98 -14.51 -8.79
N SER A 68 12.83 -15.05 -9.20
CA SER A 68 12.04 -16.12 -8.53
C SER A 68 10.81 -15.72 -7.67
N MET A 69 9.96 -14.80 -8.11
CA MET A 69 8.54 -14.87 -7.67
C MET A 69 7.82 -15.95 -8.48
N HIS A 70 7.82 -17.19 -7.99
CA HIS A 70 6.91 -18.22 -8.50
C HIS A 70 5.47 -17.79 -8.18
N HIS A 71 4.58 -17.80 -9.18
CA HIS A 71 3.19 -17.34 -9.06
C HIS A 71 2.43 -18.09 -7.95
N ASP A 72 2.88 -19.28 -7.60
CA ASP A 72 2.28 -20.18 -6.61
C ASP A 72 2.57 -19.76 -5.16
N LYS A 73 3.40 -18.73 -4.94
CA LYS A 73 3.89 -18.28 -3.63
C LYS A 73 3.26 -16.96 -3.15
N VAL A 74 2.19 -16.51 -3.79
CA VAL A 74 1.51 -15.27 -3.42
C VAL A 74 0.04 -15.52 -3.15
N LYS A 75 -0.41 -15.20 -1.94
CA LYS A 75 -1.84 -15.17 -1.60
C LYS A 75 -2.33 -13.72 -1.62
N ILE A 76 -3.56 -13.53 -2.10
CA ILE A 76 -4.20 -12.20 -2.20
C ILE A 76 -5.34 -12.15 -1.19
N PHE A 77 -5.47 -11.01 -0.51
CA PHE A 77 -6.52 -10.81 0.49
C PHE A 77 -7.20 -9.46 0.27
N ALA A 78 -8.46 -9.36 0.71
CA ALA A 78 -9.20 -8.11 0.79
C ALA A 78 -10.29 -8.22 1.87
N PRO A 79 -10.64 -7.14 2.58
CA PRO A 79 -11.73 -7.18 3.55
C PRO A 79 -13.07 -7.37 2.84
N ASN A 80 -13.92 -8.25 3.37
CA ASN A 80 -15.28 -8.45 2.87
C ASN A 80 -16.24 -7.35 3.37
N ILE A 81 -16.11 -6.15 2.81
CA ILE A 81 -16.89 -4.97 3.16
C ILE A 81 -17.47 -4.27 1.92
N GLU A 82 -18.52 -3.46 2.09
CA GLU A 82 -18.96 -2.53 1.03
C GLU A 82 -17.87 -1.46 0.79
N GLN A 83 -17.70 -1.05 -0.47
CA GLN A 83 -16.91 0.13 -0.80
C GLN A 83 -17.59 1.38 -0.25
N ARG A 84 -16.80 2.38 0.18
CA ARG A 84 -17.34 3.68 0.59
C ARG A 84 -18.13 4.35 -0.52
N ASP A 85 -17.56 4.38 -1.72
CA ASP A 85 -18.15 4.98 -2.91
C ASP A 85 -17.68 4.23 -4.16
N VAL A 86 -18.59 4.07 -5.12
CA VAL A 86 -18.28 3.55 -6.46
C VAL A 86 -18.10 4.74 -7.39
N VAL A 87 -17.04 4.72 -8.19
CA VAL A 87 -16.71 5.80 -9.12
C VAL A 87 -16.85 5.30 -10.55
N ASP A 88 -17.66 6.00 -11.36
CA ASP A 88 -17.60 5.90 -12.81
C ASP A 88 -16.31 6.61 -13.26
N HIS A 89 -15.29 5.82 -13.56
CA HIS A 89 -13.98 6.35 -13.94
C HIS A 89 -13.97 6.95 -15.36
N LEU A 90 -14.96 6.63 -16.21
CA LEU A 90 -15.11 7.27 -17.52
C LEU A 90 -15.57 8.72 -17.34
N LYS A 91 -16.49 8.95 -16.39
CA LYS A 91 -17.01 10.30 -16.07
C LYS A 91 -16.21 11.02 -14.98
N GLY A 92 -15.42 10.29 -14.21
CA GLY A 92 -14.69 10.80 -13.05
C GLY A 92 -15.61 11.22 -11.89
N SER A 93 -16.82 10.67 -11.81
CA SER A 93 -17.84 11.05 -10.84
C SER A 93 -18.38 9.82 -10.08
N PRO A 94 -18.95 10.00 -8.87
CA PRO A 94 -19.63 8.92 -8.17
C PRO A 94 -20.72 8.27 -9.03
N ALA A 95 -20.86 6.96 -8.92
CA ALA A 95 -21.97 6.17 -9.46
C ALA A 95 -22.89 5.77 -8.31
N ASP A 96 -24.20 5.77 -8.56
CA ASP A 96 -25.21 5.33 -7.59
C ASP A 96 -25.35 3.80 -7.62
N GLU A 97 -24.26 3.14 -7.23
CA GLU A 97 -24.14 1.68 -7.17
C GLU A 97 -23.43 1.27 -5.88
N LYS A 98 -23.70 0.04 -5.43
CA LYS A 98 -22.97 -0.59 -4.34
C LYS A 98 -22.12 -1.75 -4.85
N ARG A 99 -20.88 -1.82 -4.38
CA ARG A 99 -19.95 -2.90 -4.70
C ARG A 99 -19.18 -3.34 -3.46
N ASN A 100 -18.83 -4.62 -3.41
CA ASN A 100 -18.06 -5.20 -2.31
C ASN A 100 -16.56 -5.22 -2.65
N VAL A 101 -15.71 -4.86 -1.68
CA VAL A 101 -14.25 -4.76 -1.85
C VAL A 101 -13.63 -6.11 -2.20
N LEU A 102 -13.98 -7.19 -1.49
CA LEU A 102 -13.46 -8.54 -1.76
C LEU A 102 -13.88 -9.04 -3.14
N VAL A 103 -15.17 -8.89 -3.49
CA VAL A 103 -15.71 -9.33 -4.79
C VAL A 103 -15.03 -8.60 -5.95
N GLU A 104 -14.89 -7.26 -5.87
CA GLU A 104 -14.25 -6.52 -6.95
C GLU A 104 -12.73 -6.78 -7.02
N SER A 105 -12.09 -7.01 -5.86
CA SER A 105 -10.68 -7.38 -5.79
C SER A 105 -10.41 -8.77 -6.39
N ALA A 106 -11.38 -9.69 -6.31
CA ALA A 106 -11.30 -11.00 -6.94
C ALA A 106 -11.08 -10.91 -8.46
N ARG A 107 -11.53 -9.81 -9.11
CA ARG A 107 -11.28 -9.56 -10.54
C ARG A 107 -9.78 -9.43 -10.84
N LEU A 108 -9.02 -8.78 -9.97
CA LEU A 108 -7.56 -8.65 -10.10
C LEU A 108 -6.85 -9.95 -9.77
N ALA A 109 -7.35 -10.65 -8.75
CA ALA A 109 -6.80 -11.92 -8.29
C ALA A 109 -7.16 -13.12 -9.18
N ARG A 110 -7.95 -12.92 -10.24
CA ARG A 110 -8.53 -13.99 -11.07
C ARG A 110 -9.24 -15.06 -10.22
N GLY A 111 -9.97 -14.62 -9.20
CA GLY A 111 -10.68 -15.47 -8.24
C GLY A 111 -9.83 -16.06 -7.11
N ASN A 112 -8.49 -16.00 -7.17
CA ASN A 112 -7.61 -16.52 -6.13
C ASN A 112 -7.37 -15.48 -5.01
N ILE A 113 -8.42 -15.20 -4.24
CA ILE A 113 -8.42 -14.22 -3.15
C ILE A 113 -9.15 -14.78 -1.92
N GLN A 114 -8.73 -14.35 -0.73
CA GLN A 114 -9.33 -14.73 0.54
C GLN A 114 -9.81 -13.50 1.32
N ASP A 115 -10.72 -13.69 2.26
CA ASP A 115 -11.10 -12.61 3.18
C ASP A 115 -9.91 -12.26 4.07
N LEU A 116 -9.63 -10.97 4.23
CA LEU A 116 -8.59 -10.48 5.14
C LEU A 116 -8.79 -10.97 6.58
N ALA A 117 -10.04 -11.22 6.99
CA ALA A 117 -10.33 -11.80 8.31
C ALA A 117 -9.70 -13.19 8.52
N ASP A 118 -9.47 -13.96 7.44
CA ASP A 118 -8.91 -15.32 7.51
C ASP A 118 -7.37 -15.34 7.48
N LEU A 119 -6.73 -14.18 7.38
CA LEU A 119 -5.29 -14.07 7.29
C LEU A 119 -4.60 -14.60 8.55
N LYS A 120 -3.67 -15.53 8.35
CA LYS A 120 -2.79 -16.06 9.41
C LYS A 120 -1.35 -15.61 9.17
N VAL A 121 -0.88 -14.64 9.96
CA VAL A 121 0.46 -14.04 9.80
C VAL A 121 1.59 -15.09 9.87
N GLY A 122 1.38 -16.19 10.61
CA GLY A 122 2.34 -17.29 10.70
C GLY A 122 2.68 -17.94 9.36
N GLU A 123 1.78 -17.89 8.37
CA GLU A 123 1.93 -18.54 7.06
C GLU A 123 2.71 -17.72 6.03
N PHE A 124 3.08 -16.46 6.32
CA PHE A 124 3.68 -15.55 5.34
C PHE A 124 5.00 -14.97 5.83
N ASP A 125 5.93 -14.68 4.94
CA ASP A 125 7.20 -14.06 5.32
C ASP A 125 7.11 -12.53 5.36
N ALA A 126 6.22 -11.93 4.58
CA ALA A 126 6.04 -10.48 4.46
C ALA A 126 4.64 -10.11 3.97
N VAL A 127 4.24 -8.84 4.14
CA VAL A 127 2.98 -8.28 3.61
C VAL A 127 3.22 -7.04 2.75
N ILE A 128 2.48 -6.91 1.66
CA ILE A 128 2.50 -5.75 0.77
C ILE A 128 1.09 -5.16 0.66
N PHE A 129 0.98 -3.86 0.92
CA PHE A 129 -0.21 -3.06 0.61
C PHE A 129 0.06 -2.22 -0.65
N PRO A 130 -0.44 -2.64 -1.83
CA PRO A 130 -0.47 -1.78 -3.00
C PRO A 130 -1.27 -0.50 -2.73
N GLY A 131 -1.01 0.53 -3.51
CA GLY A 131 -1.70 1.82 -3.41
C GLY A 131 -3.08 1.85 -4.06
N GLY A 132 -3.56 3.07 -4.31
CA GLY A 132 -4.87 3.34 -4.89
C GLY A 132 -5.80 4.00 -3.88
N PHE A 133 -6.75 4.79 -4.37
CA PHE A 133 -7.69 5.53 -3.52
C PHE A 133 -8.57 4.64 -2.64
N GLY A 134 -8.77 3.37 -3.04
CA GLY A 134 -9.46 2.38 -2.22
C GLY A 134 -8.78 2.17 -0.85
N VAL A 135 -7.47 2.38 -0.74
CA VAL A 135 -6.79 2.32 0.56
C VAL A 135 -7.23 3.46 1.48
N ALA A 136 -7.21 4.69 0.97
CA ALA A 136 -7.57 5.89 1.72
C ALA A 136 -9.08 5.98 2.05
N LYS A 137 -9.92 5.16 1.40
CA LYS A 137 -11.38 5.19 1.53
C LYS A 137 -11.99 3.95 2.18
N ASN A 138 -11.45 2.77 1.91
CA ASN A 138 -12.03 1.49 2.34
C ASN A 138 -11.18 0.83 3.44
N LEU A 139 -9.85 0.88 3.33
CA LEU A 139 -8.96 0.34 4.36
C LEU A 139 -8.74 1.31 5.52
N CYS A 140 -8.99 2.60 5.29
CA CYS A 140 -9.02 3.65 6.30
C CYS A 140 -9.94 4.79 5.84
N SER A 141 -10.07 5.82 6.69
CA SER A 141 -10.82 7.03 6.36
C SER A 141 -9.99 8.24 5.98
N TRP A 142 -8.73 8.05 5.59
CA TRP A 142 -7.79 9.13 5.23
C TRP A 142 -8.35 10.11 4.20
N ALA A 143 -9.07 9.64 3.19
CA ALA A 143 -9.61 10.51 2.13
C ALA A 143 -10.66 11.53 2.63
N VAL A 144 -11.23 11.33 3.82
CA VAL A 144 -12.26 12.21 4.40
C VAL A 144 -11.72 12.86 5.68
N ASP A 145 -11.06 12.09 6.53
CA ASP A 145 -10.65 12.51 7.87
C ASP A 145 -9.18 12.93 7.96
N GLY A 146 -8.39 12.74 6.88
CA GLY A 146 -6.96 13.02 6.85
C GLY A 146 -6.22 12.33 8.00
N LYS A 147 -5.37 13.09 8.72
CA LYS A 147 -4.62 12.60 9.90
C LYS A 147 -5.50 12.03 11.02
N ASN A 148 -6.76 12.45 11.10
CA ASN A 148 -7.71 11.96 12.09
C ASN A 148 -8.38 10.64 11.69
N CYS A 149 -7.97 10.04 10.57
CA CYS A 149 -8.60 8.83 10.07
C CYS A 149 -8.60 7.67 11.05
N THR A 150 -9.57 6.79 10.87
CA THR A 150 -9.60 5.46 11.47
C THR A 150 -9.09 4.44 10.46
N ILE A 151 -8.49 3.37 10.96
CA ILE A 151 -8.03 2.23 10.15
C ILE A 151 -9.04 1.10 10.33
N ASN A 152 -9.35 0.37 9.26
CA ASN A 152 -10.16 -0.84 9.33
C ASN A 152 -9.53 -1.84 10.32
N GLU A 153 -10.35 -2.50 11.12
CA GLU A 153 -9.89 -3.36 12.22
C GLU A 153 -8.99 -4.52 11.77
N HIS A 154 -9.31 -5.17 10.64
CA HIS A 154 -8.53 -6.29 10.13
C HIS A 154 -7.23 -5.80 9.50
N VAL A 155 -7.23 -4.62 8.87
CA VAL A 155 -6.01 -3.97 8.36
C VAL A 155 -5.08 -3.59 9.51
N ASN A 156 -5.62 -2.96 10.56
CA ASN A 156 -4.86 -2.58 11.75
C ASN A 156 -4.24 -3.82 12.42
N SER A 157 -5.06 -4.86 12.64
CA SER A 157 -4.61 -6.12 13.24
C SER A 157 -3.53 -6.81 12.40
N THR A 158 -3.68 -6.82 11.08
CA THR A 158 -2.69 -7.36 10.15
C THR A 158 -1.37 -6.62 10.27
N LEU A 159 -1.38 -5.29 10.18
CA LEU A 159 -0.17 -4.48 10.31
C LEU A 159 0.53 -4.74 11.64
N GLN A 160 -0.20 -4.64 12.76
CA GLN A 160 0.34 -4.88 14.09
C GLN A 160 0.93 -6.28 14.24
N ALA A 161 0.28 -7.30 13.70
CA ALA A 161 0.74 -8.69 13.80
C ALA A 161 2.01 -8.94 12.96
N PHE A 162 2.10 -8.43 11.72
CA PHE A 162 3.33 -8.51 10.92
C PHE A 162 4.49 -7.74 11.59
N HIS A 163 4.22 -6.55 12.13
CA HIS A 163 5.22 -5.76 12.85
C HIS A 163 5.71 -6.47 14.13
N THR A 164 4.80 -7.03 14.93
CA THR A 164 5.12 -7.79 16.15
C THR A 164 5.95 -9.03 15.84
N ALA A 165 5.63 -9.72 14.74
CA ALA A 165 6.39 -10.86 14.24
C ALA A 165 7.73 -10.46 13.59
N LYS A 166 8.07 -9.16 13.55
CA LYS A 166 9.27 -8.60 12.88
C LYS A 166 9.35 -8.98 11.39
N LYS A 167 8.20 -9.12 10.74
CA LYS A 167 8.08 -9.47 9.33
C LYS A 167 8.00 -8.19 8.48
N PRO A 168 8.64 -8.14 7.30
CA PRO A 168 8.62 -6.94 6.46
C PRO A 168 7.20 -6.51 6.04
N ILE A 169 6.97 -5.19 6.03
CA ILE A 169 5.75 -4.54 5.54
C ILE A 169 6.14 -3.61 4.39
N GLY A 170 5.62 -3.88 3.18
CA GLY A 170 5.79 -3.05 2.00
C GLY A 170 4.57 -2.18 1.74
N LEU A 171 4.77 -0.88 1.48
CA LEU A 171 3.69 0.09 1.29
C LEU A 171 3.96 0.91 0.02
N CYS A 172 2.95 1.09 -0.83
CA CYS A 172 3.11 1.78 -2.10
C CYS A 172 2.11 2.92 -2.27
N CYS A 173 2.55 4.04 -2.84
CA CYS A 173 1.72 5.23 -3.13
C CYS A 173 1.07 5.81 -1.85
N ILE A 174 -0.24 5.73 -1.68
CA ILE A 174 -0.96 6.28 -0.52
C ILE A 174 -0.97 5.33 0.69
N SER A 175 -0.70 4.04 0.51
CA SER A 175 -0.71 3.05 1.60
C SER A 175 0.22 3.33 2.79
N PRO A 176 1.32 4.09 2.68
CA PRO A 176 2.13 4.49 3.82
C PRO A 176 1.36 5.24 4.92
N VAL A 177 0.23 5.89 4.61
CA VAL A 177 -0.62 6.53 5.63
C VAL A 177 -1.16 5.53 6.65
N LEU A 178 -1.34 4.25 6.25
CA LEU A 178 -1.74 3.19 7.17
C LEU A 178 -0.67 2.98 8.24
N ALA A 179 0.60 2.84 7.85
CA ALA A 179 1.69 2.67 8.80
C ALA A 179 1.93 3.92 9.64
N ALA A 180 1.84 5.11 9.05
CA ALA A 180 1.96 6.36 9.80
C ALA A 180 0.91 6.46 10.92
N LYS A 181 -0.30 5.95 10.70
CA LYS A 181 -1.35 5.93 11.71
C LYS A 181 -1.17 4.83 12.75
N VAL A 182 -0.72 3.64 12.34
CA VAL A 182 -0.62 2.45 13.22
C VAL A 182 0.68 2.43 14.04
N PHE A 183 1.78 2.98 13.50
CA PHE A 183 3.11 2.96 14.10
C PHE A 183 3.66 4.38 14.26
N PRO A 184 3.38 5.06 15.39
CA PRO A 184 3.96 6.37 15.68
C PRO A 184 5.49 6.33 15.61
N GLY A 185 6.11 7.33 14.99
CA GLY A 185 7.56 7.42 14.85
C GLY A 185 8.16 6.61 13.70
N CYS A 186 7.34 6.02 12.82
CA CYS A 186 7.86 5.32 11.65
C CYS A 186 8.43 6.27 10.58
N GLU A 187 9.36 5.76 9.77
CA GLU A 187 9.87 6.46 8.58
C GLU A 187 9.18 5.89 7.34
N VAL A 188 8.51 6.76 6.58
CA VAL A 188 7.78 6.39 5.35
C VAL A 188 8.00 7.42 4.24
N THR A 189 7.63 7.11 3.00
CA THR A 189 7.64 8.11 1.90
C THR A 189 6.36 7.97 1.08
N VAL A 190 5.79 9.11 0.70
CA VAL A 190 4.65 9.21 -0.23
C VAL A 190 5.06 9.90 -1.55
N GLY A 191 6.36 10.13 -1.74
CA GLY A 191 6.91 10.86 -2.89
C GLY A 191 7.43 12.24 -2.48
N GLN A 192 6.91 13.29 -3.11
CA GLN A 192 7.33 14.68 -2.87
C GLN A 192 6.46 15.35 -1.80
N ASP A 193 7.09 16.21 -1.00
CA ASP A 193 6.47 17.02 0.06
C ASP A 193 6.00 18.41 -0.44
N LYS A 194 6.26 18.73 -1.71
CA LYS A 194 5.86 19.98 -2.35
C LYS A 194 5.14 19.74 -3.65
N ASN A 195 4.05 20.48 -3.86
CA ASN A 195 3.37 20.50 -5.14
C ASN A 195 4.13 21.38 -6.13
N ILE A 196 4.96 20.76 -6.95
CA ILE A 196 5.75 21.44 -7.99
C ILE A 196 4.94 21.40 -9.29
N ASP A 197 4.51 22.57 -9.78
CA ASP A 197 3.80 22.75 -11.06
C ASP A 197 2.54 21.87 -11.24
N GLY A 198 1.86 21.51 -10.15
CA GLY A 198 0.68 20.65 -10.16
C GLY A 198 0.97 19.16 -10.35
N ARG A 199 2.26 18.75 -10.36
CA ARG A 199 2.66 17.34 -10.54
C ARG A 199 2.45 16.49 -9.30
N PHE A 200 2.44 17.10 -8.11
CA PHE A 200 2.26 16.43 -6.82
C PHE A 200 1.08 17.06 -6.08
N PRO A 201 -0.16 16.84 -6.57
CA PRO A 201 -1.34 17.48 -6.00
C PRO A 201 -1.56 17.14 -4.51
N ASP A 202 -0.96 16.06 -4.02
CA ASP A 202 -1.17 15.52 -2.67
C ASP A 202 0.07 15.57 -1.80
N ALA A 203 0.97 16.49 -2.13
CA ALA A 203 2.19 16.78 -1.37
C ALA A 203 1.91 17.04 0.12
N GLU A 204 0.72 17.57 0.44
CA GLU A 204 0.25 17.78 1.82
C GLU A 204 0.18 16.49 2.65
N THR A 205 0.07 15.33 1.99
CA THR A 205 0.12 14.02 2.66
C THR A 205 1.42 13.84 3.44
N ALA A 206 2.56 14.29 2.89
CA ALA A 206 3.85 14.19 3.57
C ALA A 206 3.87 15.03 4.86
N SER A 207 3.32 16.24 4.80
CA SER A 207 3.16 17.13 5.97
C SER A 207 2.22 16.53 7.01
N ALA A 208 1.09 15.96 6.59
CA ALA A 208 0.15 15.31 7.50
C ALA A 208 0.75 14.08 8.20
N ILE A 209 1.62 13.32 7.52
CA ILE A 209 2.39 12.23 8.12
C ILE A 209 3.38 12.75 9.17
N ALA A 210 4.04 13.88 8.90
CA ALA A 210 4.93 14.53 9.85
C ALA A 210 4.21 14.97 11.13
N GLU A 211 2.98 15.46 11.00
CA GLU A 211 2.12 15.82 12.15
C GLU A 211 1.68 14.61 12.98
N LEU A 212 1.69 13.40 12.41
CA LEU A 212 1.49 12.15 13.14
C LEU A 212 2.76 11.68 13.89
N GLY A 213 3.83 12.47 13.86
CA GLY A 213 5.10 12.16 14.51
C GLY A 213 5.98 11.17 13.73
N CYS A 214 5.66 10.93 12.46
CA CYS A 214 6.43 10.06 11.57
C CYS A 214 7.38 10.89 10.70
N SER A 215 8.51 10.34 10.27
CA SER A 215 9.39 11.02 9.32
C SER A 215 8.99 10.69 7.89
N SER A 216 8.99 11.70 7.01
CA SER A 216 8.83 11.52 5.57
C SER A 216 10.17 11.69 4.85
N ALA A 217 10.62 10.65 4.15
CA ALA A 217 11.92 10.58 3.48
C ALA A 217 11.86 10.79 1.95
#